data_AF-A0A0M8MBH2-F1
#
_entry.id   AF-A0A0M8MBH2-F1
#
_cell.length_a   1.000
_cell.length_b   1.000
_cell.length_c   1.000
_cell.angle_alpha   90.00
_cell.angle_beta   90.00
_cell.angle_gamma   90.00
#
_symmetry.space_group_name_H-M   'P 1'
#
loop_
_entity.id
_entity.type
_entity.pdbx_description
1 polymer ?
#
loop_
_entity_poly.entity_id
_entity_poly.type
_entity_poly.pdbx_seq_one_letter_code
_entity_poly.pdbx_strand_id
1 'polypeptide(L)'
;MTLFAPSVLRHSCKWNTPEAEIREIGGFPDTVLLNVNEGFELLYFITRYMDTRGWQSTITFQNIESALKTRLPFNARTHKAAKEWLDANFKR
;
A
#
# COMPACT_ATOMS: atom_id res chain seq x y z
N MET A 1 14.43 0.68 8.02
CA MET A 1 13.21 0.20 7.35
C MET A 1 12.36 -0.54 8.36
N THR A 2 11.21 0.02 8.73
CA THR A 2 10.25 -0.67 9.60
C THR A 2 9.44 -1.62 8.73
N LEU A 3 9.57 -2.93 8.92
CA LEU A 3 8.78 -3.92 8.19
C LEU A 3 7.51 -4.21 9.01
N PHE A 4 6.34 -3.81 8.51
CA PHE A 4 5.07 -4.23 9.11
C PHE A 4 4.84 -5.72 8.81
N ALA A 5 4.32 -6.45 9.78
CA ALA A 5 3.98 -7.87 9.59
C ALA A 5 2.64 -8.01 8.83
N PRO A 6 2.44 -9.14 8.10
CA PRO A 6 1.16 -9.46 7.47
C PRO A 6 -0.06 -9.35 8.41
N SER A 7 0.14 -9.65 9.70
CA SER A 7 -0.90 -9.56 10.75
C SER A 7 -1.42 -8.15 11.02
N VAL A 8 -0.78 -7.11 10.49
CA VAL A 8 -1.22 -5.72 10.65
C VAL A 8 -2.39 -5.38 9.73
N LEU A 9 -2.50 -6.06 8.59
CA LEU A 9 -3.61 -5.91 7.65
C LEU A 9 -4.91 -6.39 8.29
N ARG A 10 -5.96 -5.56 8.22
CA ARG A 10 -7.28 -5.85 8.80
C ARG A 10 -8.28 -6.35 7.79
N HIS A 11 -8.07 -6.08 6.51
CA HIS A 11 -8.99 -6.47 5.45
C HIS A 11 -8.51 -7.73 4.75
N SER A 12 -9.45 -8.61 4.38
CA SER A 12 -9.15 -9.85 3.66
C SER A 12 -8.32 -9.59 2.40
N CYS A 13 -7.22 -10.31 2.26
CA CYS A 13 -6.33 -10.26 1.11
C CYS A 13 -6.12 -11.66 0.52
N LYS A 14 -5.79 -11.71 -0.76
CA LYS A 14 -5.22 -12.88 -1.42
C LYS A 14 -3.70 -12.85 -1.24
N TRP A 15 -3.09 -14.02 -1.25
CA TRP A 15 -1.66 -14.23 -1.03
C TRP A 15 -1.13 -15.16 -2.12
N ASN A 16 -1.44 -14.80 -3.36
CA ASN A 16 -1.14 -15.61 -4.52
C ASN A 16 0.21 -15.23 -5.13
N THR A 17 0.56 -13.96 -5.04
CA THR A 17 1.81 -13.44 -5.61
C THR A 17 2.93 -13.66 -4.62
N PRO A 18 4.05 -14.31 -5.01
CA PRO A 18 5.19 -14.49 -4.13
C PRO A 18 5.71 -13.16 -3.60
N GLU A 19 6.07 -13.12 -2.32
CA GLU A 19 6.62 -11.91 -1.68
C GLU A 19 7.85 -11.38 -2.41
N ALA A 20 8.69 -12.27 -2.96
CA ALA A 20 9.88 -11.90 -3.70
C ALA A 20 9.57 -11.01 -4.92
N GLU A 21 8.54 -11.35 -5.70
CA GLU A 21 8.12 -10.58 -6.88
C GLU A 21 7.63 -9.18 -6.47
N ILE A 22 6.90 -9.09 -5.35
CA ILE A 22 6.43 -7.79 -4.83
C ILE A 22 7.60 -6.92 -4.34
N ARG A 23 8.64 -7.52 -3.76
CA ARG A 23 9.84 -6.78 -3.33
C ARG A 23 10.59 -6.18 -4.51
N GLU A 24 10.57 -6.83 -5.67
CA GLU A 24 11.18 -6.32 -6.91
C GLU A 24 10.48 -5.08 -7.45
N ILE A 25 9.21 -4.84 -7.10
CA ILE A 25 8.52 -3.59 -7.42
C ILE A 25 9.22 -2.46 -6.68
N GLY A 26 10.08 -1.71 -7.37
CA GLY A 26 10.86 -0.62 -6.79
C GLY A 26 10.09 0.69 -6.72
N GLY A 27 10.08 1.33 -5.54
CA GLY A 27 9.47 2.65 -5.36
C GLY A 27 7.96 2.66 -5.62
N PHE A 28 7.50 3.58 -6.48
CA PHE A 28 6.10 3.73 -6.88
C PHE A 28 6.03 3.91 -8.41
N PRO A 29 6.17 2.83 -9.19
CA PRO A 29 6.17 2.93 -10.65
C PRO A 29 4.81 3.38 -11.19
N ASP A 30 4.83 4.05 -12.33
CA ASP A 30 3.63 4.48 -13.05
C ASP A 30 3.10 3.40 -14.00
N THR A 31 3.90 2.40 -14.34
CA THR A 31 3.53 1.30 -15.25
C THR A 31 2.95 0.06 -14.55
N VAL A 32 3.19 -0.10 -13.24
CA VAL A 32 2.69 -1.26 -12.48
C VAL A 32 1.37 -0.89 -11.81
N LEU A 33 0.37 -1.74 -12.03
CA LEU A 33 -0.95 -1.63 -11.39
C LEU A 33 -0.85 -2.06 -9.93
N LEU A 34 -1.44 -1.29 -9.02
CA LEU A 34 -1.56 -1.63 -7.61
C LEU A 34 -2.71 -2.62 -7.40
N ASN A 35 -2.39 -3.84 -7.00
CA ASN A 35 -3.41 -4.80 -6.58
C ASN A 35 -3.72 -4.64 -5.08
N VAL A 36 -4.76 -3.84 -4.76
CA VAL A 36 -5.21 -3.63 -3.37
C VAL A 36 -5.79 -4.89 -2.71
N ASN A 37 -6.01 -5.96 -3.47
CA ASN A 37 -6.47 -7.24 -2.92
C ASN A 37 -5.32 -8.21 -2.66
N GLU A 38 -4.10 -7.92 -3.13
CA GLU A 38 -2.92 -8.75 -2.88
C GLU A 38 -2.24 -8.30 -1.60
N GLY A 39 -2.10 -9.21 -0.64
CA GLY A 39 -1.69 -8.90 0.73
C GLY A 39 -0.26 -8.39 0.79
N PHE A 40 0.67 -9.07 0.10
CA PHE A 40 2.05 -8.60 0.03
C PHE A 40 2.15 -7.26 -0.68
N GLU A 41 1.48 -7.08 -1.81
CA GLU A 41 1.57 -5.82 -2.56
C GLU A 41 1.08 -4.63 -1.74
N LEU A 42 -0.08 -4.78 -1.10
CA LEU A 42 -0.62 -3.76 -0.22
C LEU A 42 0.28 -3.50 0.99
N LEU A 43 0.81 -4.56 1.62
CA LEU A 43 1.74 -4.45 2.74
C LEU A 43 2.99 -3.65 2.37
N TYR A 44 3.64 -4.00 1.27
CA TYR A 44 4.87 -3.34 0.81
C TYR A 44 4.61 -1.93 0.31
N PHE A 45 3.49 -1.70 -0.36
CA PHE A 45 3.09 -0.37 -0.81
C PHE A 45 2.90 0.59 0.37
N ILE A 46 2.08 0.20 1.35
CA ILE A 46 1.80 1.04 2.53
C ILE A 46 3.06 1.24 3.37
N THR A 47 3.84 0.17 3.58
CA THR A 47 5.10 0.25 4.33
C THR A 47 6.05 1.27 3.70
N ARG A 48 6.26 1.20 2.38
CA ARG A 48 7.09 2.17 1.66
C ARG A 48 6.51 3.59 1.76
N TYR A 49 5.20 3.74 1.59
CA TYR A 49 4.57 5.04 1.67
C TYR A 49 4.79 5.69 3.04
N MET A 50 4.59 4.92 4.11
CA MET A 50 4.87 5.37 5.48
C MET A 50 6.35 5.68 5.71
N ASP A 51 7.27 4.88 5.16
CA ASP A 51 8.72 5.11 5.26
C ASP A 51 9.11 6.45 4.61
N THR A 52 8.56 6.79 3.44
CA THR A 52 8.79 8.11 2.81
C THR A 52 8.29 9.29 3.64
N ARG A 53 7.39 9.04 4.59
CA ARG A 53 6.81 10.04 5.50
C ARG A 53 7.36 9.97 6.92
N GLY A 54 8.24 9.01 7.23
CA GLY A 54 8.74 8.76 8.58
C GLY A 54 7.66 8.28 9.57
N TRP A 55 6.61 7.61 9.09
CA TRP A 55 5.50 7.14 9.93
C TRP A 55 5.72 5.69 10.37
N GLN A 56 5.39 5.39 11.63
CA GLN A 56 5.57 4.04 12.20
C GLN A 56 4.35 3.52 12.97
N SER A 57 3.22 4.27 12.95
CA SER A 57 2.02 3.88 13.69
C SER A 57 1.21 2.81 12.96
N THR A 58 0.95 1.69 13.63
CA THR A 58 0.05 0.62 13.17
C THR A 58 -1.36 1.14 12.84
N ILE A 59 -1.86 2.12 13.61
CA ILE A 59 -3.18 2.71 13.36
C ILE A 59 -3.16 3.49 12.04
N THR A 60 -2.09 4.25 11.78
CA THR A 60 -1.92 4.97 10.51
C THR A 60 -1.85 3.99 9.35
N PHE A 61 -1.14 2.87 9.49
CA PHE A 61 -1.09 1.81 8.49
C PHE A 61 -2.50 1.31 8.14
N GLN A 62 -3.30 0.96 9.15
CA GLN A 62 -4.65 0.42 8.98
C GLN A 62 -5.63 1.44 8.38
N ASN A 63 -5.43 2.73 8.70
CA ASN A 63 -6.21 3.81 8.10
C ASN A 63 -5.90 3.95 6.60
N ILE A 64 -4.62 3.84 6.22
CA ILE A 64 -4.21 3.86 4.81
C ILE A 64 -4.76 2.63 4.08
N GLU A 65 -4.63 1.43 4.66
CA GLU A 65 -5.20 0.20 4.13
C GLU A 65 -6.70 0.36 3.85
N SER A 66 -7.44 0.88 4.83
CA SER A 66 -8.87 1.11 4.70
C SER A 66 -9.19 2.15 3.62
N ALA A 67 -8.40 3.23 3.53
CA ALA A 67 -8.55 4.23 2.48
C ALA A 67 -8.32 3.63 1.08
N LEU A 68 -7.28 2.81 0.91
CA LEU A 68 -6.97 2.16 -0.37
C LEU A 68 -8.05 1.15 -0.79
N LYS A 69 -8.63 0.40 0.14
CA LYS A 69 -9.67 -0.59 -0.19
C LYS A 69 -11.05 -0.01 -0.42
N THR A 70 -11.39 1.10 0.24
CA THR A 70 -12.77 1.62 0.24
C THR A 70 -12.94 2.92 -0.55
N ARG A 71 -11.89 3.73 -0.69
CA ARG A 71 -11.97 5.09 -1.25
C ARG A 71 -11.08 5.32 -2.45
N LEU A 72 -10.15 4.41 -2.76
CA LEU A 72 -9.30 4.54 -3.93
C LEU A 72 -10.16 4.52 -5.19
N PRO A 73 -10.15 5.59 -5.99
CA PRO A 73 -10.98 5.66 -7.18
C PRO A 73 -10.41 4.74 -8.27
N PHE A 74 -11.29 4.22 -9.12
CA PHE A 74 -10.93 3.24 -10.14
C PHE A 74 -9.96 3.74 -11.23
N ASN A 75 -9.73 5.05 -11.30
CA ASN A 75 -8.74 5.68 -12.17
C ASN A 75 -7.32 5.69 -11.55
N ALA A 76 -7.20 5.60 -10.24
CA ALA A 76 -5.92 5.56 -9.53
C ALA A 76 -5.41 4.11 -9.42
N ARG A 77 -5.12 3.50 -10.58
CA ARG A 77 -4.80 2.06 -10.65
C ARG A 77 -3.33 1.74 -10.47
N THR A 78 -2.41 2.68 -10.69
CA THR A 78 -0.97 2.43 -10.65
C THR A 78 -0.41 2.75 -9.28
N HIS A 79 0.77 2.21 -8.94
CA HIS A 79 1.43 2.53 -7.66
C HIS A 79 1.63 4.05 -7.52
N LYS A 80 2.10 4.72 -8.59
CA LYS A 80 2.25 6.17 -8.61
C LYS A 80 0.92 6.90 -8.38
N ALA A 81 -0.14 6.53 -9.10
CA ALA A 81 -1.44 7.20 -8.99
C ALA A 81 -2.08 6.99 -7.61
N ALA A 82 -1.93 5.80 -7.03
CA ALA A 82 -2.40 5.51 -5.67
C ALA A 82 -1.64 6.33 -4.63
N LYS A 83 -0.32 6.51 -4.80
CA LYS A 83 0.48 7.40 -3.94
C LYS A 83 0.01 8.86 -4.07
N GLU A 84 -0.14 9.38 -5.27
CA GLU A 84 -0.61 10.74 -5.51
C GLU A 84 -2.00 10.98 -4.91
N TRP A 85 -2.88 9.98 -5.03
CA TRP A 85 -4.19 10.02 -4.41
C TRP A 85 -4.09 10.07 -2.87
N LEU A 86 -3.23 9.26 -2.25
CA LEU A 86 -2.97 9.34 -0.81
C LEU A 86 -2.38 10.69 -0.40
N ASP A 87 -1.46 11.25 -1.18
CA ASP A 87 -0.86 12.56 -0.91
C ASP A 87 -1.91 13.68 -0.92
N ALA A 88 -2.92 13.58 -1.80
CA ALA A 88 -3.99 14.57 -1.91
C ALA A 88 -5.10 14.39 -0.86
N ASN A 89 -5.44 13.14 -0.49
CA ASN A 89 -6.64 12.83 0.28
C ASN A 89 -6.36 12.37 1.73
N PHE A 90 -5.16 11.87 2.02
CA PHE A 90 -4.79 11.35 3.33
C PHE A 90 -3.95 12.37 4.08
N LYS A 91 -4.60 13.17 4.92
CA LYS A 91 -3.94 14.07 5.88
C LYS A 91 -3.94 13.36 7.24
N ARG A 92 -2.74 13.03 7.72
CA ARG A 92 -2.52 12.38 9.02
C ARG A 92 -2.97 13.27 10.16
#